data_AF-A0AAD3RGQ7-F1
#
_entry.id   AF-A0AAD3RGQ7-F1
#
_cell.length_a   1.000
_cell.length_b   1.000
_cell.length_c   1.000
_cell.angle_alpha   90.00
_cell.angle_beta   90.00
_cell.angle_gamma   90.00
#
_symmetry.space_group_name_H-M   'P 1'
#
loop_
_entity.id
_entity.type
_entity.pdbx_description
1 polymer ?
#
loop_
_entity_poly.entity_id
_entity_poly.type
_entity_poly.pdbx_seq_one_letter_code
_entity_poly.pdbx_strand_id
1 'polypeptide(L)'
;MKEQEGDAIDPPLCISDSNRLFSLESLKAVWHGHKLDFLKAAHLGHGAPNTEVVQLEDQRRSRILDYAKDKRPLILNFGSCT
;
A
#
# COMPACT_ATOMS: atom_id res chain seq x y z
N MET A 1 23.01 -17.80 -7.17
CA MET A 1 23.61 -16.64 -6.49
C MET A 1 22.47 -15.67 -6.22
N LYS A 2 22.32 -15.22 -4.97
CA LYS A 2 21.35 -14.20 -4.57
C LYS A 2 21.77 -12.86 -5.16
N GLU A 3 20.88 -12.18 -5.85
CA GLU A 3 20.96 -10.74 -6.01
C GLU A 3 19.81 -10.16 -5.18
N GLN A 4 20.17 -9.75 -3.97
CA GLN A 4 19.43 -8.76 -3.20
C GLN A 4 19.69 -7.41 -3.88
N GLU A 5 18.80 -6.98 -4.76
CA GLU A 5 18.80 -5.60 -5.25
C GLU A 5 17.75 -4.79 -4.50
N GLY A 6 18.25 -3.87 -3.67
CA GLY A 6 17.72 -2.51 -3.60
C GLY A 6 16.40 -2.31 -2.85
N ASP A 7 16.48 -2.32 -1.53
CA ASP A 7 15.48 -1.80 -0.58
C ASP A 7 15.40 -0.25 -0.67
N ALA A 8 14.97 0.30 -1.80
CA ALA A 8 15.13 1.71 -2.13
C ALA A 8 13.95 2.33 -2.88
N ILE A 9 12.72 2.33 -2.34
CA ILE A 9 11.62 3.15 -2.94
C ILE A 9 10.68 3.82 -1.93
N ASP A 10 11.00 3.94 -0.64
CA ASP A 10 10.18 4.79 0.23
C ASP A 10 10.86 6.15 0.49
N PRO A 11 10.31 7.27 -0.01
CA PRO A 11 10.82 8.60 0.34
C PRO A 11 10.71 8.81 1.86
N PRO A 12 11.62 9.58 2.47
CA PRO A 12 11.54 9.86 3.90
C PRO A 12 10.20 10.52 4.22
N LEU A 13 9.51 9.99 5.24
CA LEU A 13 8.27 10.57 5.76
C LEU A 13 8.53 12.03 6.18
N CYS A 14 8.04 12.99 5.39
CA CYS A 14 8.10 14.41 5.74
C CYS A 14 7.08 14.70 6.84
N ILE A 15 7.54 14.75 8.08
CA ILE A 15 6.71 15.14 9.23
C ILE A 15 6.77 16.66 9.35
N SER A 16 5.61 17.32 9.23
CA SER A 16 5.48 18.78 9.32
C SER A 16 5.76 19.29 10.74
N ASP A 17 6.67 20.25 10.85
CA ASP A 17 7.05 20.94 12.09
C ASP A 17 5.91 21.82 12.61
N SER A 18 5.29 21.47 13.73
CA SER A 18 4.45 22.38 14.54
C SER A 18 4.22 21.83 15.96
N ASN A 19 5.15 22.12 16.89
CA ASN A 19 4.99 22.20 18.37
C ASN A 19 4.26 21.09 19.16
N ARG A 20 3.93 19.92 18.59
CA ARG A 20 3.41 18.74 19.32
C ARG A 20 4.38 17.55 19.34
N LEU A 21 5.66 17.79 19.09
CA LEU A 21 6.67 16.75 18.80
C LEU A 21 7.02 15.81 19.98
N PHE A 22 6.56 16.08 21.21
CA PHE A 22 6.90 15.28 22.40
C PHE A 22 5.68 14.78 23.18
N SER A 23 4.63 14.38 22.48
CA SER A 23 3.48 13.71 23.09
C SER A 23 3.44 12.23 22.71
N LEU A 24 2.85 11.39 23.58
CA LEU A 24 2.67 9.96 23.30
C LEU A 24 1.81 9.75 22.06
N GLU A 25 0.87 10.67 21.80
CA GLU A 25 0.01 10.68 20.62
C GLU A 25 0.84 10.87 19.34
N SER A 26 1.81 11.79 19.35
CA SER A 26 2.73 12.00 18.22
C SER A 26 3.60 10.77 17.98
N LEU A 27 4.16 10.17 19.03
CA LEU A 27 4.93 8.92 18.90
C LEU A 27 4.07 7.77 18.35
N LYS A 28 2.83 7.64 18.83
CA LYS A 28 1.88 6.63 18.35
C LYS A 28 1.54 6.84 16.88
N ALA A 29 1.36 8.08 16.43
CA ALA A 29 1.10 8.40 15.03
C ALA A 29 2.30 8.08 14.13
N VAL A 30 3.52 8.44 14.55
CA VAL A 30 4.76 8.12 13.82
C VAL A 30 4.95 6.60 13.72
N TRP A 31 4.79 5.89 14.83
CA TRP A 31 4.90 4.42 14.86
C TRP A 31 3.84 3.75 13.97
N HIS A 32 2.61 4.26 14.00
CA HIS A 32 1.53 3.77 13.15
C HIS A 32 1.85 3.96 11.66
N GLY A 33 2.42 5.12 11.28
CA GLY A 33 2.90 5.38 9.91
C GLY A 33 3.98 4.40 9.48
N HIS A 34 5.05 4.27 10.27
CA HIS A 34 6.14 3.31 9.98
C HIS A 34 5.66 1.86 9.84
N LYS A 35 4.74 1.44 10.72
CA LYS A 35 4.19 0.07 10.66
C LYS A 35 3.38 -0.16 9.38
N LEU A 36 2.61 0.83 8.94
CA LEU A 36 1.86 0.73 7.68
C LEU A 36 2.79 0.75 6.48
N ASP A 37 3.85 1.57 6.53
CA ASP A 37 4.83 1.69 5.45
C ASP A 37 5.56 0.38 5.20
N PHE A 38 5.90 -0.35 6.25
CA PHE A 38 6.48 -1.69 6.15
C PHE A 38 5.61 -2.69 5.34
N LEU A 39 4.29 -2.43 5.22
CA LEU A 39 3.35 -3.29 4.51
C LEU A 39 2.93 -2.72 3.14
N LYS A 40 3.53 -1.61 2.67
CA LYS A 40 3.15 -0.93 1.41
C LYS A 40 3.58 -1.68 0.15
N ALA A 41 4.78 -2.24 0.15
CA ALA A 41 5.37 -2.81 -1.06
C ALA A 41 4.85 -4.23 -1.34
N ALA A 42 4.27 -4.42 -2.53
CA ALA A 42 3.93 -5.73 -3.06
C ALA A 42 5.17 -6.37 -3.74
N HIS A 43 5.41 -7.65 -3.48
CA HIS A 43 6.60 -8.36 -3.99
C HIS A 43 6.19 -9.60 -4.80
N LEU A 44 6.94 -9.91 -5.86
CA LEU A 44 6.72 -11.13 -6.66
C LEU A 44 6.87 -12.39 -5.78
N GLY A 45 6.04 -13.40 -6.04
CA GLY A 45 6.04 -14.66 -5.30
C GLY A 45 5.39 -14.60 -3.91
N HIS A 46 4.99 -13.42 -3.44
CA HIS A 46 4.22 -13.23 -2.22
C HIS A 46 2.72 -13.12 -2.51
N GLY A 47 1.89 -13.17 -1.46
CA GLY A 47 0.46 -12.97 -1.59
C GLY A 47 0.12 -11.59 -2.19
N ALA A 48 -0.74 -11.57 -3.19
CA ALA A 48 -1.21 -10.33 -3.80
C ALA A 48 -2.04 -9.50 -2.79
N PRO A 49 -1.79 -8.19 -2.62
CA PRO A 49 -2.59 -7.36 -1.73
C PRO A 49 -4.06 -7.31 -2.14
N ASN A 50 -4.96 -7.58 -1.19
CA ASN A 50 -6.41 -7.53 -1.42
C ASN A 50 -6.99 -6.16 -1.03
N THR A 51 -6.49 -5.09 -1.65
CA THR A 51 -6.86 -3.71 -1.37
C THR A 51 -8.25 -3.37 -1.90
N GLU A 52 -8.86 -2.33 -1.32
CA GLU A 52 -10.22 -1.88 -1.69
C GLU A 52 -10.21 -1.14 -3.04
N VAL A 53 -11.27 -1.37 -3.81
CA VAL A 53 -11.56 -0.68 -5.08
C VAL A 53 -13.04 -0.29 -5.13
N VAL A 54 -13.40 0.63 -6.03
CA VAL A 54 -14.78 1.08 -6.20
C VAL A 54 -15.30 0.68 -7.58
N GLN A 55 -16.44 0.00 -7.61
CA GLN A 55 -17.13 -0.36 -8.85
C GLN A 55 -17.76 0.87 -9.51
N LEU A 56 -17.59 1.00 -10.82
CA LEU A 56 -18.03 2.20 -11.54
C LEU A 56 -19.55 2.32 -11.63
N GLU A 57 -20.25 1.20 -11.77
CA GLU A 57 -21.71 1.17 -12.01
C GLU A 57 -22.52 1.65 -10.80
N ASP A 58 -22.21 1.13 -9.62
CA ASP A 58 -22.98 1.35 -8.39
C ASP A 58 -22.19 2.06 -7.28
N GLN A 59 -20.95 2.47 -7.56
CA GLN A 59 -20.02 3.06 -6.58
C GLN A 59 -19.80 2.16 -5.35
N ARG A 60 -20.01 0.85 -5.50
CA ARG A 60 -19.87 -0.09 -4.40
C ARG A 60 -18.41 -0.40 -4.15
N ARG A 61 -18.07 -0.52 -2.87
CA ARG A 61 -16.76 -1.00 -2.44
C ARG A 61 -16.63 -2.50 -2.73
N SER A 62 -15.53 -2.87 -3.37
CA SER A 62 -15.07 -4.24 -3.60
C SER A 62 -13.59 -4.33 -3.22
N ARG A 63 -12.97 -5.48 -3.45
CA ARG A 63 -11.52 -5.67 -3.34
C ARG A 63 -10.95 -6.28 -4.61
N ILE A 64 -9.65 -6.10 -4.83
CA ILE A 64 -8.96 -6.58 -6.04
C ILE A 64 -9.19 -8.08 -6.30
N LEU A 65 -9.10 -8.92 -5.25
CA LEU A 65 -9.21 -10.38 -5.44
C LEU A 65 -10.64 -10.87 -5.65
N ASP A 66 -11.65 -10.04 -5.44
CA ASP A 66 -13.05 -10.38 -5.78
C ASP A 66 -13.24 -10.58 -7.29
N TYR A 67 -12.33 -10.02 -8.12
CA TYR A 67 -12.34 -10.14 -9.58
C TYR A 67 -11.56 -11.36 -10.10
N ALA A 68 -10.89 -12.10 -9.22
CA ALA A 68 -10.19 -13.33 -9.59
C ALA A 68 -11.21 -14.43 -9.94
N LYS A 69 -10.89 -15.26 -10.94
CA LYS A 69 -11.75 -16.37 -11.39
C LYS A 69 -10.96 -17.67 -11.37
N ASP A 70 -11.19 -18.46 -10.32
CA ASP A 70 -10.49 -19.73 -10.08
C ASP A 70 -8.97 -19.59 -10.22
N LYS A 71 -8.37 -20.36 -11.14
CA LYS A 71 -6.92 -20.36 -11.42
C LYS A 71 -6.55 -19.45 -12.60
N ARG A 72 -7.49 -18.69 -13.17
CA ARG A 72 -7.18 -17.78 -14.29
C ARG A 72 -6.38 -16.60 -13.76
N PRO A 73 -5.22 -16.25 -14.37
CA PRO A 73 -4.49 -15.06 -14.00
C PRO A 73 -5.36 -13.81 -14.12
N LEU A 74 -5.33 -12.97 -13.09
CA LEU A 74 -5.92 -11.63 -13.10
C LEU A 74 -4.80 -10.63 -13.39
N ILE A 75 -4.91 -9.91 -14.51
CA ILE A 75 -3.95 -8.86 -14.88
C ILE A 75 -4.54 -7.51 -14.48
N LEU A 76 -3.76 -6.71 -13.74
CA LEU A 76 -4.14 -5.37 -13.31
C LEU A 76 -3.41 -4.34 -14.16
N ASN A 77 -4.13 -3.33 -14.61
CA ASN A 77 -3.58 -2.18 -15.33
C ASN A 77 -4.08 -0.91 -14.63
N PHE A 78 -3.17 -0.22 -13.94
CA PHE A 78 -3.47 1.01 -13.23
C PHE A 78 -3.13 2.20 -14.14
N GLY A 79 -4.04 3.16 -14.24
CA GLY A 79 -3.83 4.37 -15.02
C GLY A 79 -4.91 5.41 -14.76
N SER A 80 -4.68 6.62 -15.29
CA SER A 80 -5.62 7.73 -15.27
C SER A 80 -5.62 8.41 -16.64
N CYS A 81 -6.73 9.04 -17.01
CA CYS A 81 -6.73 9.97 -18.12
C CYS A 81 -6.07 11.27 -17.65
N THR A 82 -4.92 11.64 -18.23
CA THR A 82 -4.35 13.00 -18.17
C THR A 82 -4.76 13.77 -19.40
#